data_AF-A0AAD6W109-F1
#
_entry.id   AF-A0AAD6W109-F1
#
_cell.length_a   1.000
_cell.length_b   1.000
_cell.length_c   1.000
_cell.angle_alpha   90.00
_cell.angle_beta   90.00
_cell.angle_gamma   90.00
#
_symmetry.space_group_name_H-M   'P 1'
#
loop_
_entity.id
_entity.type
_entity.pdbx_description
1 polymer ?
#
loop_
_entity_poly.entity_id
_entity_poly.type
_entity_poly.pdbx_seq_one_letter_code
_entity_poly.pdbx_strand_id
1 'polypeptide(L)'
;MSIFGAASLSLLILLLATLFELSYGDVGTCAHYSAPYLPTACYGNSSSQFPSSNLFAAAGEGIWDNGAACGRQYLVRCISAAVPRTCLPDQMVQVRIVDRAQTSRSEPSSDGVTIVLATPAFGTIADPSAPSINVEFQQ
;
A
#
# COMPACT_ATOMS: atom_id res chain seq x y z
N MET A 1 44.92 5.37 -30.18
CA MET A 1 43.88 4.32 -30.34
C MET A 1 43.01 4.12 -29.09
N SER A 2 43.05 5.00 -28.08
CA SER A 2 42.37 4.75 -26.79
C SER A 2 41.06 5.52 -26.57
N ILE A 3 40.75 6.51 -27.43
CA ILE A 3 39.60 7.41 -27.27
C ILE A 3 38.28 6.76 -27.76
N PHE A 4 38.36 5.93 -28.80
CA PHE A 4 37.20 5.21 -29.36
C PHE A 4 36.65 4.13 -28.41
N GLY A 5 37.50 3.50 -27.59
CA GLY A 5 37.09 2.49 -26.61
C GLY A 5 36.31 3.08 -25.43
N ALA A 6 36.69 4.28 -24.97
CA ALA A 6 36.03 4.96 -23.87
C ALA A 6 34.61 5.43 -24.24
N ALA A 7 34.43 5.99 -25.45
CA ALA A 7 33.12 6.44 -25.93
C ALA A 7 32.12 5.28 -26.11
N SER A 8 32.61 4.13 -26.57
CA SER A 8 31.81 2.89 -26.69
C SER A 8 31.37 2.35 -25.33
N LEU A 9 32.27 2.36 -24.34
CA LEU A 9 31.97 1.94 -22.97
C LEU A 9 30.96 2.88 -22.30
N SER A 10 31.10 4.20 -22.47
CA SER A 10 30.14 5.18 -21.94
C SER A 10 28.75 5.02 -22.53
N LEU A 11 28.65 4.75 -23.84
CA LEU A 11 27.37 4.52 -24.51
C LEU A 11 26.69 3.23 -24.02
N LEU A 12 27.47 2.16 -23.81
CA LEU A 12 26.97 0.90 -23.26
C LEU A 12 26.43 1.09 -21.83
N ILE A 13 27.11 1.87 -20.99
CA ILE A 13 26.68 2.18 -19.61
C ILE A 13 25.37 2.99 -19.61
N LEU A 14 25.22 3.98 -20.49
CA LEU A 14 23.95 4.71 -20.63
C LEU A 14 22.81 3.81 -21.09
N LEU A 15 23.07 2.90 -22.04
CA LEU A 15 22.08 1.94 -22.51
C LEU A 15 21.64 0.97 -21.38
N LEU A 16 22.61 0.48 -20.60
CA LEU A 16 22.35 -0.34 -19.43
C LEU A 16 21.57 0.41 -18.34
N ALA A 17 21.83 1.71 -18.14
CA ALA A 17 21.10 2.54 -17.18
C ALA A 17 19.62 2.68 -17.55
N THR A 18 19.26 2.67 -18.83
CA THR A 18 17.85 2.71 -19.27
C THR A 18 17.09 1.39 -19.11
N LEU A 19 17.81 0.27 -18.87
CA LEU A 19 17.21 -1.05 -18.61
C LEU A 19 16.79 -1.23 -17.15
N PHE A 20 17.24 -0.36 -16.25
CA PHE A 20 16.77 -0.35 -14.87
C PHE A 20 15.46 0.44 -14.81
N GLU A 21 14.34 -0.27 -14.88
CA GLU A 21 13.07 0.31 -14.43
C GLU A 21 13.20 0.60 -12.93
N LEU A 22 13.25 1.89 -12.58
CA LEU A 22 13.13 2.33 -11.20
C LEU A 22 11.74 1.95 -10.71
N SER A 23 11.63 0.82 -10.01
CA SER A 23 10.43 0.50 -9.23
C SER A 23 10.37 1.50 -8.06
N TYR A 24 9.38 2.39 -8.08
CA TYR A 24 9.11 3.37 -7.02
C TYR A 24 8.14 2.84 -5.95
N GLY A 25 7.92 1.53 -5.89
CA GLY A 25 7.06 0.91 -4.89
C GLY A 25 7.79 0.69 -3.57
N ASP A 26 7.26 1.26 -2.48
CA ASP A 26 7.64 0.88 -1.13
C ASP A 26 7.06 -0.49 -0.79
N VAL A 27 7.74 -1.23 0.10
CA VAL A 27 7.26 -2.53 0.58
C VAL A 27 6.84 -2.43 2.04
N GLY A 28 5.78 -3.15 2.38
CA GLY A 28 5.25 -3.16 3.73
C GLY A 28 4.35 -4.35 3.99
N THR A 29 3.70 -4.32 5.15
CA THR A 29 2.69 -5.30 5.52
C THR A 29 1.31 -4.67 5.48
N CYS A 30 0.31 -5.49 5.18
CA CYS A 30 -1.07 -5.08 5.11
C CYS A 30 -1.95 -6.03 5.93
N ALA A 31 -2.89 -5.46 6.66
CA ALA A 31 -3.98 -6.18 7.34
C ALA A 31 -5.33 -5.67 6.82
N HIS A 32 -6.43 -6.19 7.36
CA HIS A 32 -7.77 -5.67 7.05
C HIS A 32 -8.62 -5.40 8.30
N TYR A 33 -9.64 -4.57 8.13
CA TYR A 33 -10.58 -4.21 9.19
C TYR A 33 -11.98 -3.99 8.64
N SER A 34 -12.98 -4.28 9.47
CA SER A 34 -14.40 -4.14 9.15
C SER A 34 -15.04 -3.05 10.01
N ALA A 35 -16.27 -2.67 9.66
CA ALA A 35 -17.03 -1.70 10.45
C ALA A 35 -17.15 -2.15 11.92
N PRO A 36 -17.18 -1.22 12.89
CA PRO A 36 -17.41 0.22 12.73
C PRO A 36 -16.15 1.03 12.38
N TYR A 37 -16.24 1.85 11.33
CA TYR A 37 -15.13 2.69 10.84
C TYR A 37 -15.05 4.08 11.47
N LEU A 38 -16.05 4.49 12.26
CA LEU A 38 -16.14 5.83 12.85
C LEU A 38 -16.06 5.76 14.37
N PRO A 39 -15.54 6.81 15.04
CA PRO A 39 -14.79 7.94 14.47
C PRO A 39 -13.42 7.55 13.92
N THR A 40 -12.93 8.31 12.94
CA THR A 40 -11.55 8.23 12.44
C THR A 40 -10.66 9.32 13.02
N ALA A 41 -9.35 9.12 13.00
CA ALA A 41 -8.33 10.11 13.33
C ALA A 41 -8.28 11.30 12.36
N CYS A 42 -8.66 11.10 11.08
CA CYS A 42 -8.58 12.17 10.08
C CYS A 42 -9.72 13.20 10.21
N TYR A 43 -10.98 12.73 10.25
CA TYR A 43 -12.15 13.62 10.20
C TYR A 43 -13.24 13.24 11.21
N GLY A 44 -12.89 12.49 12.27
CA GLY A 44 -13.79 12.18 13.37
C GLY A 44 -15.02 11.40 12.90
N ASN A 45 -16.22 11.89 13.21
CA ASN A 45 -17.49 11.24 12.90
C ASN A 45 -18.03 11.54 11.50
N SER A 46 -17.25 12.20 10.62
CA SER A 46 -17.74 12.57 9.29
C SER A 46 -17.77 11.36 8.35
N SER A 47 -18.95 10.90 7.93
CA SER A 47 -19.08 9.81 6.94
C SER A 47 -18.73 10.22 5.51
N SER A 48 -18.70 11.53 5.21
CA SER A 48 -18.37 12.05 3.87
C SER A 48 -16.93 11.79 3.44
N GLN A 49 -16.05 11.37 4.36
CA GLN A 49 -14.66 11.03 4.05
C GLN A 49 -14.53 9.70 3.27
N PHE A 50 -15.51 8.80 3.43
CA PHE A 50 -15.44 7.47 2.81
C PHE A 50 -15.88 7.53 1.35
N PRO A 51 -15.11 6.95 0.41
CA PRO A 51 -15.57 6.76 -0.95
C PRO A 51 -16.75 5.77 -0.99
N SER A 52 -17.69 5.98 -1.92
CA SER A 52 -18.88 5.13 -2.08
C SER A 52 -18.54 3.66 -2.42
N SER A 53 -17.35 3.41 -2.95
CA SER A 53 -16.83 2.07 -3.24
C SER A 53 -16.33 1.30 -2.01
N ASN A 54 -16.24 1.95 -0.85
CA ASN A 54 -15.59 1.44 0.36
C ASN A 54 -14.12 1.03 0.16
N LEU A 55 -13.45 1.64 -0.83
CA LEU A 55 -12.01 1.45 -1.09
C LEU A 55 -11.20 2.50 -0.33
N PHE A 56 -10.94 2.23 0.94
CA PHE A 56 -10.19 3.11 1.83
C PHE A 56 -9.34 2.29 2.80
N ALA A 57 -8.47 2.99 3.54
CA ALA A 57 -7.53 2.38 4.46
C ALA A 57 -7.25 3.26 5.68
N ALA A 58 -6.73 2.63 6.74
CA ALA A 58 -6.07 3.29 7.83
C ALA A 58 -4.55 3.19 7.67
N ALA A 59 -3.85 4.27 7.98
CA ALA A 59 -2.40 4.33 7.92
C ALA A 59 -1.78 3.78 9.22
N GLY A 60 -0.82 2.86 9.08
CA GLY A 60 0.05 2.44 10.18
C GLY A 60 1.06 3.51 10.55
N GLU A 61 1.75 3.34 11.67
CA GLU A 61 2.66 4.36 12.23
C GLU A 61 3.78 4.75 11.26
N GLY A 62 4.25 3.82 10.42
CA GLY A 62 5.31 4.08 9.44
C GLY A 62 4.92 5.08 8.33
N ILE A 63 3.62 5.23 8.04
CA ILE A 63 3.14 6.13 6.97
C ILE A 63 2.13 7.17 7.48
N TRP A 64 1.74 7.13 8.77
CA TRP A 64 0.76 8.04 9.36
C TRP A 64 1.19 9.51 9.29
N ASP A 65 2.50 9.76 9.41
CA ASP A 65 3.13 11.08 9.20
C ASP A 65 2.43 12.19 10.01
N ASN A 66 2.15 11.91 11.29
CA ASN A 66 1.46 12.82 12.21
C ASN A 66 0.13 13.39 11.65
N GLY A 67 -0.61 12.58 10.89
CA GLY A 67 -1.88 12.95 10.27
C GLY A 67 -1.76 13.57 8.88
N ALA A 68 -0.56 13.86 8.40
CA ALA A 68 -0.36 14.34 7.03
C ALA A 68 -0.72 13.27 5.97
N ALA A 69 -0.87 12.01 6.39
CA ALA A 69 -1.37 10.92 5.56
C ALA A 69 -2.86 11.04 5.19
N CYS A 70 -3.65 11.80 5.95
CA CYS A 70 -5.09 11.92 5.71
C CYS A 70 -5.41 12.41 4.30
N GLY A 71 -6.25 11.65 3.59
CA GLY A 71 -6.62 11.95 2.20
C GLY A 71 -5.59 11.54 1.15
N ARG A 72 -4.37 11.13 1.52
CA ARG A 72 -3.41 10.54 0.58
C ARG A 72 -4.01 9.29 -0.04
N GLN A 73 -3.67 9.04 -1.29
CA GLN A 73 -4.08 7.86 -2.02
C GLN A 73 -2.88 6.95 -2.20
N TYR A 74 -3.11 5.65 -2.16
CA TYR A 74 -2.09 4.64 -2.42
C TYR A 74 -2.64 3.62 -3.40
N LEU A 75 -1.82 3.22 -4.36
CA LEU A 75 -2.02 2.00 -5.13
C LEU A 75 -1.30 0.88 -4.39
N VAL A 76 -2.03 -0.18 -4.04
CA VAL A 76 -1.54 -1.29 -3.21
C VAL A 76 -1.69 -2.61 -3.97
N ARG A 77 -0.67 -3.47 -3.93
CA ARG A 77 -0.67 -4.81 -4.52
C ARG A 77 -0.13 -5.85 -3.54
N CYS A 78 -0.77 -7.02 -3.49
CA CYS A 78 -0.25 -8.17 -2.75
C CYS A 78 0.95 -8.78 -3.47
N ILE A 79 2.09 -8.92 -2.79
CA ILE A 79 3.30 -9.52 -3.35
C ILE A 79 3.59 -10.91 -2.75
N SER A 80 3.21 -11.15 -1.50
CA SER A 80 3.30 -12.47 -0.88
C SER A 80 2.45 -12.56 0.39
N ALA A 81 2.26 -13.77 0.89
CA ALA A 81 1.56 -14.05 2.15
C ALA A 81 2.16 -15.29 2.82
N ALA A 82 1.84 -15.51 4.10
CA ALA A 82 2.27 -16.70 4.83
C ALA A 82 1.67 -17.99 4.25
N VAL A 83 0.41 -17.93 3.79
CA VAL A 83 -0.27 -19.06 3.14
C VAL A 83 -0.13 -18.93 1.62
N PRO A 84 0.27 -20.00 0.91
CA PRO A 84 0.36 -19.97 -0.55
C PRO A 84 -1.00 -19.67 -1.20
N ARG A 85 -0.97 -18.94 -2.32
CA ARG A 85 -2.15 -18.57 -3.13
C ARG A 85 -3.17 -17.66 -2.43
N THR A 86 -2.77 -16.96 -1.38
CA THR A 86 -3.57 -15.88 -0.78
C THR A 86 -3.66 -14.63 -1.66
N CYS A 87 -2.56 -14.21 -2.32
CA CYS A 87 -2.58 -13.06 -3.21
C CYS A 87 -3.38 -13.36 -4.48
N LEU A 88 -4.22 -12.41 -4.89
CA LEU A 88 -4.89 -12.44 -6.19
C LEU A 88 -3.94 -11.91 -7.28
N PRO A 89 -3.61 -12.71 -8.30
CA PRO A 89 -2.66 -12.30 -9.33
C PRO A 89 -3.11 -11.07 -10.10
N ASP A 90 -2.15 -10.18 -10.40
CA ASP A 90 -2.32 -8.98 -11.23
C ASP A 90 -3.40 -7.99 -10.76
N GLN A 91 -3.83 -8.10 -9.49
CA GLN A 91 -4.79 -7.16 -8.90
C GLN A 91 -4.09 -6.06 -8.12
N MET A 92 -4.58 -4.83 -8.27
CA MET A 92 -4.15 -3.67 -7.48
C MET A 92 -5.38 -2.89 -7.02
N VAL A 93 -5.27 -2.25 -5.86
CA VAL A 93 -6.34 -1.44 -5.30
C VAL A 93 -5.86 -0.04 -5.00
N GLN A 94 -6.59 0.94 -5.50
CA GLN A 94 -6.39 2.33 -5.11
C GLN A 94 -7.25 2.64 -3.89
N VAL A 95 -6.62 3.11 -2.82
CA VAL A 95 -7.29 3.41 -1.55
C VAL A 95 -6.94 4.80 -1.07
N ARG A 96 -7.87 5.42 -0.36
CA ARG A 96 -7.64 6.68 0.38
C ARG A 96 -7.41 6.41 1.85
N ILE A 97 -6.42 7.06 2.45
CA ILE A 97 -6.24 7.07 3.90
C ILE A 97 -7.33 7.91 4.56
N VAL A 98 -8.12 7.28 5.42
CA VAL A 98 -9.22 7.92 6.16
C VAL A 98 -9.04 7.81 7.68
N ASP A 99 -8.10 7.00 8.16
CA ASP A 99 -7.90 6.76 9.59
C ASP A 99 -6.43 6.45 9.93
N ARG A 100 -6.13 6.38 11.23
CA ARG A 100 -4.87 5.90 11.81
C ARG A 100 -5.11 4.52 12.42
N ALA A 101 -4.35 3.52 11.99
CA ALA A 101 -4.53 2.12 12.41
C ALA A 101 -4.47 1.95 13.93
N GLN A 102 -3.51 2.60 14.60
CA GLN A 102 -3.28 2.49 16.05
C GLN A 102 -4.44 3.00 16.92
N THR A 103 -5.27 3.90 16.38
CA THR A 103 -6.40 4.52 17.10
C THR A 103 -7.75 4.23 16.47
N SER A 104 -7.77 3.36 15.45
CA SER A 104 -9.00 2.93 14.79
C SER A 104 -9.94 2.28 15.80
N ARG A 105 -11.25 2.50 15.63
CA ARG A 105 -12.27 1.94 16.51
C ARG A 105 -12.39 0.43 16.43
N SER A 106 -12.30 -0.08 15.21
CA SER A 106 -12.28 -1.50 14.92
C SER A 106 -10.84 -1.97 14.84
N GLU A 107 -10.58 -3.09 15.51
CA GLU A 107 -9.28 -3.74 15.57
C GLU A 107 -8.91 -4.34 14.19
N PRO A 108 -7.70 -4.07 13.69
CA PRO A 108 -7.15 -4.76 12.52
C PRO A 108 -7.04 -6.27 12.74
N SER A 109 -7.04 -7.04 11.64
CA SER A 109 -6.76 -8.48 11.67
C SER A 109 -5.31 -8.81 12.09
N SER A 110 -4.41 -7.84 12.04
CA SER A 110 -3.04 -7.92 12.53
C SER A 110 -2.53 -6.52 12.89
N ASP A 111 -1.88 -6.41 14.04
CA ASP A 111 -1.31 -5.14 14.52
C ASP A 111 0.03 -4.80 13.87
N GLY A 112 0.44 -3.53 14.01
CA GLY A 112 1.77 -3.07 13.64
C GLY A 112 2.08 -3.09 12.15
N VAL A 113 1.05 -3.22 11.30
CA VAL A 113 1.21 -3.24 9.84
C VAL A 113 1.32 -1.84 9.25
N THR A 114 1.86 -1.75 8.03
CA THR A 114 2.05 -0.49 7.32
C THR A 114 0.74 0.14 6.86
N ILE A 115 -0.17 -0.66 6.29
CA ILE A 115 -1.48 -0.21 5.79
C ILE A 115 -2.56 -1.18 6.31
N VAL A 116 -3.67 -0.67 6.81
CA VAL A 116 -4.84 -1.51 7.15
C VAL A 116 -5.95 -1.18 6.17
N LEU A 117 -6.29 -2.12 5.28
CA LEU A 117 -7.31 -1.94 4.25
C LEU A 117 -8.71 -2.24 4.80
N ALA A 118 -9.71 -1.46 4.42
CA ALA A 118 -11.09 -1.89 4.64
C ALA A 118 -11.31 -3.27 3.99
N THR A 119 -12.05 -4.18 4.62
CA THR A 119 -12.26 -5.54 4.10
C THR A 119 -12.66 -5.58 2.61
N PRO A 120 -13.54 -4.69 2.09
CA PRO A 120 -13.82 -4.63 0.64
C PRO A 120 -12.59 -4.33 -0.21
N ALA A 121 -11.71 -3.42 0.22
CA ALA A 121 -10.46 -3.12 -0.46
C ALA A 121 -9.47 -4.30 -0.40
N PHE A 122 -9.30 -4.91 0.78
CA PHE A 122 -8.42 -6.06 0.93
C PHE A 122 -8.82 -7.23 0.01
N GLY A 123 -10.12 -7.52 -0.05
CA GLY A 123 -10.68 -8.59 -0.89
C GLY A 123 -10.45 -8.40 -2.40
N THR A 124 -10.00 -7.22 -2.85
CA THR A 124 -9.62 -7.03 -4.25
C THR A 124 -8.21 -7.54 -4.56
N ILE A 125 -7.32 -7.63 -3.57
CA ILE A 125 -5.92 -8.03 -3.77
C ILE A 125 -5.55 -9.34 -3.08
N ALA A 126 -6.33 -9.82 -2.12
CA ALA A 126 -6.04 -11.04 -1.36
C ALA A 126 -7.29 -11.70 -0.76
N ASP A 127 -7.16 -12.99 -0.45
CA ASP A 127 -8.17 -13.75 0.30
C ASP A 127 -8.31 -13.19 1.74
N PRO A 128 -9.50 -12.69 2.14
CA PRO A 128 -9.73 -12.08 3.46
C PRO A 128 -9.70 -13.06 4.64
N SER A 129 -9.46 -14.36 4.40
CA SER A 129 -9.13 -15.30 5.48
C SER A 129 -7.71 -15.10 6.03
N ALA A 130 -6.83 -14.42 5.28
CA ALA A 130 -5.47 -14.14 5.72
C ALA A 130 -5.44 -12.92 6.67
N PRO A 131 -4.87 -13.06 7.88
CA PRO A 131 -4.81 -11.95 8.84
C PRO A 131 -3.87 -10.83 8.38
N SER A 132 -2.85 -11.15 7.59
CA SER A 132 -1.94 -10.19 6.99
C SER A 132 -1.28 -10.73 5.73
N ILE A 133 -0.83 -9.80 4.88
CA ILE A 133 -0.09 -10.04 3.64
C ILE A 133 1.07 -9.06 3.53
N ASN A 134 2.05 -9.37 2.70
CA ASN A 134 3.08 -8.43 2.28
C ASN A 134 2.59 -7.73 1.03
N VAL A 135 2.76 -6.41 0.99
CA VAL A 135 2.34 -5.56 -0.11
C VAL A 135 3.47 -4.71 -0.63
N GLU A 136 3.39 -4.39 -1.91
CA GLU A 136 4.01 -3.17 -2.44
C GLU A 136 2.94 -2.08 -2.51
N PHE A 137 3.35 -0.84 -2.27
CA PHE A 137 2.48 0.32 -2.37
C PHE A 137 3.22 1.55 -2.88
N GLN A 138 2.48 2.42 -3.57
CA GLN A 138 2.99 3.69 -4.08
C GLN A 138 1.91 4.77 -3.96
N GLN A 139 2.32 6.00 -3.70
CA GLN A 139 1.42 7.15 -3.57
C GLN A 139 1.03 7.73 -4.93
#